data_AF-A0A6G7Y425-F1
#
_entry.id   AF-A0A6G7Y425-F1
#
_cell.length_a   1.000
_cell.length_b   1.000
_cell.length_c   1.000
_cell.angle_alpha   90.00
_cell.angle_beta   90.00
_cell.angle_gamma   90.00
#
_symmetry.space_group_name_H-M   'P 1'
#
loop_
_entity.id
_entity.type
_entity.pdbx_description
1 polymer ?
#
loop_
_entity_poly.entity_id
_entity_poly.type
_entity_poly.pdbx_seq_one_letter_code
_entity_poly.pdbx_strand_id
1 'polypeptide(L)'
;MPIDLDLLNALLLGRTDRDEEATVLTLLRRASPADLDHALAHVDAAELFASLDDRLFGPDNRTALRNLILERLESLSVPALANVLYGLQAGHSDGADQETIERVFLGTRGLQLTELKNAVNERPDHHDLEALVFGDVSDESIRASILAHIAAEATGVHPGEAKVLCDIDDTVSAVLHDRRYPRGTVYPGVLALLDALDRGPTDEAFSLGDLTFVTARPGDVFGLIENHTRATLRRAGIASHSVLTGTFAALASHDLMAARKVANITHYHELFPEYRLVFVGDSGQGDVTVGELIRERFPHAVDAVVIHDVVDTPPEVRERWAAQGVEAFDTYVGAAALLHRRGLISADAVARVVDQTRAGLDEIAWESPEQEQRVRALVDRDIAAVAHETPDAAEAPTPHVAEPPGTTSA
;
A
#
# COMPACT_ATOMS: atom_id res chain seq x y z
N MET A 1 -23.16 13.64 25.24
CA MET A 1 -24.09 12.56 25.63
C MET A 1 -23.63 11.38 24.80
N PRO A 2 -23.28 10.25 25.42
CA PRO A 2 -22.75 9.12 24.68
C PRO A 2 -23.76 8.71 23.61
N ILE A 3 -23.29 8.60 22.37
CA ILE A 3 -24.09 8.07 21.27
C ILE A 3 -24.03 6.55 21.39
N ASP A 4 -25.20 5.92 21.44
CA ASP A 4 -25.32 4.48 21.30
C ASP A 4 -25.13 4.13 19.82
N LEU A 5 -23.99 3.50 19.50
CA LEU A 5 -23.65 3.08 18.13
C LEU A 5 -24.61 2.03 17.59
N ASP A 6 -25.14 1.14 18.43
CA ASP A 6 -26.10 0.12 18.01
C ASP A 6 -27.41 0.77 17.63
N LEU A 7 -27.84 1.81 18.37
CA LEU A 7 -28.99 2.62 18.02
C LEU A 7 -28.76 3.40 16.72
N LEU A 8 -27.59 4.03 16.55
CA LEU A 8 -27.26 4.77 15.34
C LEU A 8 -27.28 3.86 14.10
N ASN A 9 -26.62 2.71 14.17
CA ASN A 9 -26.61 1.73 13.08
C ASN A 9 -28.00 1.13 12.83
N ALA A 10 -28.80 0.88 13.88
CA ALA A 10 -30.17 0.39 13.72
C ALA A 10 -31.08 1.40 13.00
N LEU A 11 -30.90 2.70 13.25
CA LEU A 11 -31.63 3.76 12.53
C LEU A 11 -31.22 3.84 11.05
N LEU A 12 -29.98 3.47 10.72
CA LEU A 12 -29.44 3.50 9.36
C LEU A 12 -29.80 2.24 8.53
N LEU A 13 -30.01 1.09 9.15
CA LEU A 13 -30.36 -0.17 8.45
C LEU A 13 -31.84 -0.25 7.98
N GLY A 14 -32.66 0.75 8.32
CA GLY A 14 -34.07 0.86 7.92
C GLY A 14 -34.27 1.56 6.58
N ARG A 15 -35.51 1.60 6.07
CA ARG A 15 -35.87 2.66 5.10
C ARG A 15 -36.04 3.93 5.90
N THR A 16 -34.95 4.66 6.10
CA THR A 16 -34.88 5.86 6.93
C THR A 16 -35.99 6.82 6.51
N ASP A 17 -37.03 6.93 7.34
CA ASP A 17 -38.07 7.90 7.11
C ASP A 17 -37.65 9.28 7.63
N ARG A 18 -38.45 10.31 7.35
CA ARG A 18 -38.10 11.70 7.69
C ARG A 18 -37.81 11.90 9.19
N ASP A 19 -38.52 11.18 10.06
CA ASP A 19 -38.38 11.33 11.50
C ASP A 19 -37.12 10.61 12.00
N GLU A 20 -36.76 9.50 11.36
CA GLU A 20 -35.50 8.78 11.60
C GLU A 20 -34.27 9.61 11.18
N GLU A 21 -34.29 10.21 9.98
CA GLU A 21 -33.21 11.10 9.49
C GLU A 21 -32.99 12.30 10.44
N ALA A 22 -34.08 12.94 10.87
CA ALA A 22 -34.03 14.07 11.81
C ALA A 22 -33.53 13.65 13.19
N THR A 23 -33.85 12.42 13.61
CA THR A 23 -33.37 11.84 14.87
C THR A 23 -31.87 11.60 14.82
N VAL A 24 -31.35 11.01 13.74
CA VAL A 24 -29.91 10.81 13.50
C VAL A 24 -29.17 12.14 13.61
N LEU A 25 -29.60 13.17 12.87
CA LEU A 25 -28.97 14.50 12.93
C LEU A 25 -29.04 15.13 14.31
N THR A 26 -30.15 14.94 15.03
CA THR A 26 -30.30 15.48 16.39
C THR A 26 -29.35 14.80 17.37
N LEU A 27 -29.16 13.48 17.26
CA LEU A 27 -28.18 12.74 18.06
C LEU A 27 -26.76 13.26 17.81
N LEU A 28 -26.37 13.35 16.53
CA LEU A 28 -25.04 13.84 16.14
C LEU A 28 -24.78 15.29 16.61
N ARG A 29 -25.75 16.20 16.44
CA ARG A 29 -25.61 17.61 16.88
C ARG A 29 -25.44 17.76 18.38
N ARG A 30 -26.08 16.90 19.17
CA ARG A 30 -26.07 16.97 20.65
C ARG A 30 -24.92 16.19 21.27
N ALA A 31 -24.17 15.43 20.48
CA ALA A 31 -22.99 14.72 20.96
C ALA A 31 -21.89 15.69 21.42
N SER A 32 -21.15 15.25 22.43
CA SER A 32 -19.91 15.95 22.79
C SER A 32 -18.88 15.77 21.67
N PRO A 33 -17.79 16.56 21.63
CA PRO A 33 -16.71 16.36 20.67
C PRO A 33 -16.21 14.91 20.61
N ALA A 34 -15.92 14.31 21.75
CA ALA A 34 -15.46 12.92 21.83
C ALA A 34 -16.52 11.91 21.38
N ASP A 35 -17.79 12.12 21.74
CA ASP A 35 -18.88 11.22 21.34
C ASP A 35 -19.13 11.28 19.82
N LEU A 36 -19.06 12.47 19.22
CA LEU A 36 -19.24 12.68 17.78
C LEU A 36 -18.09 12.05 16.99
N ASP A 37 -16.85 12.30 17.43
CA ASP A 37 -15.65 11.70 16.85
C ASP A 37 -15.73 10.17 16.87
N HIS A 38 -16.02 9.59 18.05
CA HIS A 38 -16.18 8.15 18.20
C HIS A 38 -17.29 7.61 17.29
N ALA A 39 -18.44 8.30 17.20
CA ALA A 39 -19.53 7.89 16.33
C ALA A 39 -19.12 7.88 14.85
N LEU A 40 -18.52 8.96 14.36
CA LEU A 40 -18.11 9.08 12.97
C LEU A 40 -16.95 8.14 12.60
N ALA A 41 -16.09 7.78 13.55
CA ALA A 41 -15.02 6.81 13.31
C ALA A 41 -15.50 5.36 13.16
N HIS A 42 -16.70 5.01 13.64
CA HIS A 42 -17.15 3.61 13.72
C HIS A 42 -18.50 3.33 13.05
N VAL A 43 -19.27 4.36 12.68
CA VAL A 43 -20.52 4.20 11.94
C VAL A 43 -20.24 3.68 10.52
N ASP A 44 -21.20 2.97 9.93
CA ASP A 44 -21.19 2.74 8.49
C ASP A 44 -21.42 4.08 7.77
N ALA A 45 -20.33 4.72 7.34
CA ALA A 45 -20.40 6.05 6.73
C ALA A 45 -21.06 6.02 5.35
N ALA A 46 -20.93 4.93 4.58
CA ALA A 46 -21.60 4.80 3.29
C ALA A 46 -23.12 4.82 3.50
N GLU A 47 -23.61 4.03 4.46
CA GLU A 47 -25.03 4.02 4.79
C GLU A 47 -25.48 5.35 5.43
N LEU A 48 -24.66 5.97 6.30
CA LEU A 48 -24.97 7.27 6.89
C LEU A 48 -25.25 8.34 5.83
N PHE A 49 -24.39 8.45 4.81
CA PHE A 49 -24.56 9.43 3.73
C PHE A 49 -25.64 9.02 2.72
N ALA A 50 -25.86 7.73 2.49
CA ALA A 50 -26.93 7.23 1.62
C ALA A 50 -28.33 7.37 2.25
N SER A 51 -28.42 7.30 3.58
CA SER A 51 -29.67 7.37 4.33
C SER A 51 -30.18 8.79 4.59
N LEU A 52 -29.34 9.82 4.41
CA LEU A 52 -29.71 11.21 4.64
C LEU A 52 -29.84 11.95 3.31
N ASP A 53 -31.04 12.42 3.00
CA ASP A 53 -31.37 13.03 1.72
C ASP A 53 -31.72 14.52 1.83
N ASP A 54 -31.35 15.28 0.81
CA ASP A 54 -31.92 16.61 0.56
C ASP A 54 -33.20 16.46 -0.28
N ARG A 55 -34.29 17.14 0.11
CA ARG A 55 -35.61 16.94 -0.50
C ARG A 55 -36.11 18.21 -1.16
N LEU A 56 -36.70 18.08 -2.36
CA LEU A 56 -37.36 19.19 -3.08
C LEU A 56 -38.38 19.95 -2.20
N PHE A 57 -39.04 19.24 -1.28
CA PHE A 57 -39.92 19.80 -0.28
C PHE A 57 -39.68 19.11 1.07
N GLY A 58 -38.84 19.69 1.92
CA GLY A 58 -38.47 19.10 3.21
C GLY A 58 -37.19 19.73 3.77
N PRO A 59 -36.67 19.18 4.88
CA PRO A 59 -35.34 19.55 5.38
C PRO A 59 -34.24 18.99 4.47
N ASP A 60 -33.15 19.76 4.33
CA ASP A 60 -31.95 19.35 3.60
C ASP A 60 -31.00 18.63 4.57
N ASN A 61 -31.31 17.36 4.86
CA ASN A 61 -30.63 16.60 5.92
C ASN A 61 -29.19 16.22 5.55
N ARG A 62 -28.91 15.95 4.28
CA ARG A 62 -27.53 15.67 3.81
C ARG A 62 -26.67 16.92 3.91
N THR A 63 -27.21 18.05 3.45
CA THR A 63 -26.56 19.36 3.62
C THR A 63 -26.29 19.67 5.08
N ALA A 64 -27.25 19.37 5.96
CA ALA A 64 -27.09 19.64 7.38
C ALA A 64 -26.10 18.70 8.08
N LEU A 65 -25.93 17.46 7.60
CA LEU A 65 -24.84 16.57 8.05
C LEU A 65 -23.47 17.14 7.64
N ARG A 66 -23.31 17.51 6.36
CA ARG A 66 -22.06 18.12 5.86
C ARG A 66 -21.68 19.34 6.68
N ASN A 67 -22.61 20.27 6.89
CA ASN A 67 -22.38 21.45 7.71
C ASN A 67 -21.95 21.11 9.14
N LEU A 68 -22.58 20.12 9.78
CA LEU A 68 -22.19 19.69 11.12
C LEU A 68 -20.75 19.17 11.16
N ILE A 69 -20.36 18.31 10.22
CA ILE A 69 -18.99 17.79 10.11
C ILE A 69 -18.01 18.97 9.94
N LEU A 70 -18.33 19.87 9.04
CA LEU A 70 -17.54 21.04 8.67
C LEU A 70 -17.41 22.07 9.80
N GLU A 71 -18.42 22.25 10.64
CA GLU A 71 -18.39 23.08 11.86
C GLU A 71 -17.53 22.45 12.97
N ARG A 72 -17.37 21.12 12.94
CA ARG A 72 -16.72 20.32 13.99
C ARG A 72 -15.40 19.71 13.56
N LEU A 73 -14.89 20.11 12.39
CA LEU A 73 -13.73 19.52 11.72
C LEU A 73 -12.51 19.40 12.63
N GLU A 74 -12.18 20.48 13.35
CA GLU A 74 -11.02 20.52 14.28
C GLU A 74 -11.15 19.55 15.46
N SER A 75 -12.36 19.07 15.76
CA SER A 75 -12.60 18.11 16.84
C SER A 75 -12.63 16.65 16.40
N LEU A 76 -12.51 16.39 15.10
CA LEU A 76 -12.52 15.04 14.53
C LEU A 76 -11.11 14.50 14.40
N SER A 77 -10.95 13.24 14.78
CA SER A 77 -9.73 12.46 14.63
C SER A 77 -9.55 12.01 13.18
N VAL A 78 -8.33 11.59 12.84
CA VAL A 78 -8.01 11.02 11.53
C VAL A 78 -8.94 9.84 11.16
N PRO A 79 -9.20 8.85 12.04
CA PRO A 79 -10.15 7.78 11.74
C PRO A 79 -11.56 8.28 11.39
N ALA A 80 -12.09 9.28 12.12
CA ALA A 80 -13.38 9.86 11.82
C ALA A 80 -13.40 10.58 10.46
N LEU A 81 -12.36 11.36 10.17
CA LEU A 81 -12.23 12.07 8.89
C LEU A 81 -12.09 11.11 7.71
N ALA A 82 -11.26 10.06 7.84
CA ALA A 82 -11.10 9.04 6.81
C ALA A 82 -12.44 8.31 6.53
N ASN A 83 -13.21 7.99 7.58
CA ASN A 83 -14.52 7.36 7.41
C ASN A 83 -15.55 8.31 6.79
N VAL A 84 -15.52 9.62 7.12
CA VAL A 84 -16.35 10.63 6.46
C VAL A 84 -16.02 10.73 4.97
N LEU A 85 -14.74 10.81 4.60
CA LEU A 85 -14.31 10.84 3.19
C LEU A 85 -14.80 9.60 2.45
N TYR A 86 -14.71 8.42 3.07
CA TYR A 86 -15.28 7.20 2.51
C TYR A 86 -16.79 7.30 2.29
N GLY A 87 -17.56 7.82 3.25
CA GLY A 87 -19.01 7.97 3.09
C GLY A 87 -19.39 8.89 1.92
N LEU A 88 -18.60 9.95 1.69
CA LEU A 88 -18.77 10.84 0.54
C LEU A 88 -18.39 10.16 -0.78
N GLN A 89 -17.41 9.24 -0.75
CA GLN A 89 -16.88 8.51 -1.90
C GLN A 89 -17.76 7.32 -2.32
N ALA A 90 -18.31 6.57 -1.37
CA ALA A 90 -19.04 5.32 -1.63
C ALA A 90 -20.37 5.54 -2.37
N GLY A 91 -20.90 6.76 -2.31
CA GLY A 91 -22.10 7.17 -3.03
C GLY A 91 -21.81 7.88 -4.35
N HIS A 92 -22.82 8.55 -4.91
CA HIS A 92 -22.56 9.52 -5.99
C HIS A 92 -22.11 10.84 -5.37
N SER A 93 -20.80 11.15 -5.51
CA SER A 93 -20.24 12.44 -5.08
C SER A 93 -20.79 13.59 -5.93
N ASP A 94 -21.70 14.38 -5.37
CA ASP A 94 -22.19 15.60 -6.00
C ASP A 94 -21.21 16.78 -5.82
N GLY A 95 -21.54 17.96 -6.35
CA GLY A 95 -20.68 19.15 -6.21
C GLY A 95 -20.46 19.58 -4.76
N ALA A 96 -21.47 19.44 -3.89
CA ALA A 96 -21.35 19.81 -2.47
C ALA A 96 -20.53 18.79 -1.68
N ASP A 97 -20.55 17.52 -2.08
CA ASP A 97 -19.66 16.50 -1.53
C ASP A 97 -18.21 16.77 -1.91
N GLN A 98 -17.93 17.16 -3.16
CA GLN A 98 -16.59 17.55 -3.59
C GLN A 98 -16.07 18.78 -2.82
N GLU A 99 -16.90 19.81 -2.61
CA GLU A 99 -16.57 20.95 -1.75
C GLU A 99 -16.28 20.51 -0.31
N THR A 100 -17.04 19.54 0.21
CA THR A 100 -16.82 18.99 1.56
C THR A 100 -15.50 18.23 1.65
N ILE A 101 -15.18 17.40 0.65
CA ILE A 101 -13.91 16.69 0.52
C ILE A 101 -12.75 17.70 0.54
N GLU A 102 -12.81 18.74 -0.29
CA GLU A 102 -11.80 19.81 -0.30
C GLU A 102 -11.63 20.45 1.07
N ARG A 103 -12.73 20.83 1.72
CA ARG A 103 -12.66 21.46 3.04
C ARG A 103 -12.04 20.55 4.11
N VAL A 104 -12.26 19.24 4.04
CA VAL A 104 -11.62 18.26 4.94
C VAL A 104 -10.11 18.24 4.70
N PHE A 105 -9.66 18.18 3.43
CA PHE A 105 -8.24 18.24 3.10
C PHE A 105 -7.60 19.56 3.54
N LEU A 106 -8.19 20.71 3.17
CA LEU A 106 -7.68 22.04 3.53
C LEU A 106 -7.67 22.31 5.04
N GLY A 107 -8.49 21.59 5.81
CA GLY A 107 -8.58 21.69 7.26
C GLY A 107 -7.55 20.86 8.03
N THR A 108 -6.88 19.90 7.37
CA THR A 108 -5.81 19.08 7.98
C THR A 108 -4.44 19.52 7.50
N ARG A 109 -3.41 19.38 8.34
CA ARG A 109 -2.09 19.99 8.11
C ARG A 109 -0.95 19.10 8.57
N GLY A 110 0.23 19.30 7.97
CA GLY A 110 1.47 18.59 8.27
C GLY A 110 1.25 17.08 8.46
N LEU A 111 1.75 16.55 9.58
CA LEU A 111 1.69 15.12 9.89
C LEU A 111 0.27 14.55 9.93
N GLN A 112 -0.71 15.32 10.43
CA GLN A 112 -2.11 14.88 10.49
C GLN A 112 -2.70 14.68 9.08
N LEU A 113 -2.31 15.52 8.12
CA LEU A 113 -2.70 15.33 6.72
C LEU A 113 -2.06 14.07 6.14
N THR A 114 -0.78 13.82 6.44
CA THR A 114 -0.11 12.57 6.06
C THR A 114 -0.84 11.33 6.61
N GLU A 115 -1.18 11.33 7.91
CA GLU A 115 -1.96 10.26 8.55
C GLU A 115 -3.34 10.07 7.90
N LEU A 116 -4.04 11.17 7.57
CA LEU A 116 -5.34 11.11 6.90
C LEU A 116 -5.23 10.48 5.50
N LYS A 117 -4.23 10.89 4.72
CA LYS A 117 -3.99 10.33 3.38
C LYS A 117 -3.71 8.84 3.42
N ASN A 118 -2.89 8.38 4.38
CA ASN A 118 -2.62 6.95 4.56
C ASN A 118 -3.88 6.20 4.98
N ALA A 119 -4.64 6.72 5.96
CA ALA A 119 -5.88 6.11 6.43
C ALA A 119 -6.94 5.95 5.32
N VAL A 120 -7.03 6.92 4.40
CA VAL A 120 -7.90 6.82 3.21
C VAL A 120 -7.34 5.79 2.22
N ASN A 121 -6.03 5.78 2.00
CA ASN A 121 -5.37 4.88 1.04
C ASN A 121 -5.37 3.40 1.46
N GLU A 122 -5.31 3.11 2.76
CA GLU A 122 -5.23 1.75 3.33
C GLU A 122 -6.56 0.96 3.28
N ARG A 123 -7.64 1.56 2.74
CA ARG A 123 -8.92 0.86 2.65
C ARG A 123 -8.82 -0.41 1.79
N PRO A 124 -9.50 -1.50 2.20
CA PRO A 124 -9.40 -2.79 1.52
C PRO A 124 -10.30 -2.91 0.27
N ASP A 125 -11.19 -1.94 0.03
CA ASP A 125 -12.02 -1.85 -1.17
C ASP A 125 -11.42 -0.88 -2.21
N HIS A 126 -12.13 -0.64 -3.31
CA HIS A 126 -11.65 0.21 -4.41
C HIS A 126 -11.71 1.72 -4.12
N HIS A 127 -12.11 2.09 -2.91
CA HIS A 127 -12.28 3.48 -2.45
C HIS A 127 -10.95 3.97 -1.82
N ASP A 128 -9.90 4.02 -2.63
CA ASP A 128 -8.59 4.52 -2.23
C ASP A 128 -8.46 6.04 -2.48
N LEU A 129 -7.33 6.61 -2.05
CA LEU A 129 -7.07 8.05 -2.18
C LEU A 129 -6.94 8.50 -3.64
N GLU A 130 -6.44 7.63 -4.52
CA GLU A 130 -6.32 7.95 -5.95
C GLU A 130 -7.70 8.03 -6.59
N ALA A 131 -8.55 7.05 -6.33
CA ALA A 131 -9.94 7.03 -6.77
C ALA A 131 -10.69 8.25 -6.25
N LEU A 132 -10.49 8.64 -4.98
CA LEU A 132 -11.13 9.81 -4.40
C LEU A 132 -10.72 11.10 -5.14
N VAL A 133 -9.41 11.34 -5.28
CA VAL A 133 -8.90 12.62 -5.77
C VAL A 133 -8.95 12.73 -7.30
N PHE A 134 -8.68 11.66 -8.03
CA PHE A 134 -8.62 11.67 -9.50
C PHE A 134 -9.85 11.06 -10.18
N GLY A 135 -10.65 10.28 -9.46
CA GLY A 135 -11.91 9.70 -9.94
C GLY A 135 -13.14 10.49 -9.50
N ASP A 136 -13.35 10.61 -8.19
CA ASP A 136 -14.60 11.13 -7.60
C ASP A 136 -14.66 12.67 -7.56
N VAL A 137 -13.51 13.33 -7.32
CA VAL A 137 -13.39 14.79 -7.49
C VAL A 137 -13.26 15.14 -8.97
N SER A 138 -14.42 15.31 -9.61
CA SER A 138 -14.53 15.65 -11.04
C SER A 138 -14.26 17.12 -11.35
N ASP A 139 -14.48 18.05 -10.41
CA ASP A 139 -14.16 19.47 -10.58
C ASP A 139 -12.64 19.70 -10.53
N GLU A 140 -12.09 20.19 -11.64
CA GLU A 140 -10.63 20.39 -11.78
C GLU A 140 -10.08 21.46 -10.84
N SER A 141 -10.88 22.47 -10.48
CA SER A 141 -10.46 23.54 -9.58
C SER A 141 -10.38 23.06 -8.13
N ILE A 142 -11.34 22.23 -7.72
CA ILE A 142 -11.36 21.57 -6.41
C ILE A 142 -10.17 20.60 -6.30
N ARG A 143 -9.95 19.75 -7.32
CA ARG A 143 -8.81 18.83 -7.35
C ARG A 143 -7.47 19.58 -7.28
N ALA A 144 -7.32 20.65 -8.06
CA ALA A 144 -6.10 21.46 -8.04
C ALA A 144 -5.85 22.10 -6.66
N SER A 145 -6.90 22.54 -5.98
CA SER A 145 -6.84 23.10 -4.62
C SER A 145 -6.35 22.06 -3.61
N ILE A 146 -6.90 20.84 -3.64
CA ILE A 146 -6.49 19.71 -2.79
C ILE A 146 -5.01 19.39 -3.03
N LEU A 147 -4.59 19.19 -4.28
CA LEU A 147 -3.21 18.84 -4.61
C LEU A 147 -2.21 19.95 -4.24
N ALA A 148 -2.59 21.21 -4.43
CA ALA A 148 -1.75 22.35 -4.03
C ALA A 148 -1.56 22.42 -2.51
N HIS A 149 -2.61 22.13 -1.73
CA HIS A 149 -2.53 22.06 -0.28
C HIS A 149 -1.68 20.89 0.21
N ILE A 150 -1.85 19.70 -0.40
CA ILE A 150 -1.00 18.53 -0.13
C ILE A 150 0.47 18.85 -0.36
N ALA A 151 0.81 19.45 -1.51
CA ALA A 151 2.18 19.81 -1.83
C ALA A 151 2.76 20.86 -0.86
N ALA A 152 1.94 21.82 -0.42
CA ALA A 152 2.36 22.84 0.54
C ALA A 152 2.66 22.24 1.93
N GLU A 153 1.75 21.43 2.46
CA GLU A 153 1.84 20.83 3.80
C GLU A 153 2.88 19.69 3.87
N ALA A 154 3.24 19.07 2.75
CA ALA A 154 4.32 18.08 2.66
C ALA A 154 5.73 18.68 2.89
N THR A 155 5.88 20.00 2.75
CA THR A 155 7.19 20.65 2.90
C THR A 155 7.72 20.50 4.33
N GLY A 156 8.82 19.75 4.48
CA GLY A 156 9.46 19.51 5.78
C GLY A 156 8.85 18.36 6.59
N VAL A 157 7.89 17.63 6.01
CA VAL A 157 7.40 16.36 6.56
C VAL A 157 8.25 15.23 5.97
N HIS A 158 8.75 14.35 6.84
CA HIS A 158 9.58 13.22 6.45
C HIS A 158 9.16 11.98 7.25
N PRO A 159 8.28 11.14 6.69
CA PRO A 159 7.82 9.90 7.35
C PRO A 159 8.96 8.91 7.65
N GLY A 160 10.07 8.98 6.89
CA GLY A 160 11.26 8.14 7.10
C GLY A 160 11.24 6.82 6.34
N GLU A 161 10.05 6.32 6.01
CA GLU A 161 9.81 5.19 5.10
C GLU A 161 9.55 5.64 3.66
N ALA A 162 9.49 4.68 2.73
CA ALA A 162 9.25 4.92 1.32
C ALA A 162 7.98 4.21 0.86
N LYS A 163 7.22 4.85 -0.03
CA LYS A 163 6.13 4.18 -0.73
C LYS A 163 6.70 3.21 -1.76
N VAL A 164 6.24 1.96 -1.69
CA VAL A 164 6.75 0.87 -2.51
C VAL A 164 5.78 0.63 -3.66
N LEU A 165 6.24 0.82 -4.88
CA LEU A 165 5.48 0.59 -6.10
C LEU A 165 5.97 -0.72 -6.71
N CYS A 166 5.14 -1.76 -6.69
CA CYS A 166 5.56 -3.11 -7.05
C CYS A 166 4.74 -3.65 -8.22
N ASP A 167 5.39 -4.04 -9.31
CA ASP A 167 4.75 -4.88 -10.33
C ASP A 167 4.42 -6.29 -9.77
N ILE A 168 3.60 -7.06 -10.48
CA ILE A 168 3.18 -8.40 -10.05
C ILE A 168 3.69 -9.50 -10.96
N ASP A 169 3.49 -9.39 -12.27
CA ASP A 169 3.74 -10.50 -13.19
C ASP A 169 5.23 -10.65 -13.45
N ASP A 170 5.81 -11.81 -13.16
CA ASP A 170 7.26 -12.05 -13.16
C ASP A 170 8.07 -11.21 -12.15
N THR A 171 7.41 -10.32 -11.41
CA THR A 171 7.95 -9.64 -10.23
C THR A 171 7.63 -10.43 -8.96
N VAL A 172 6.36 -10.60 -8.58
CA VAL A 172 5.95 -11.34 -7.36
C VAL A 172 5.86 -12.85 -7.61
N SER A 173 5.44 -13.23 -8.81
CA SER A 173 5.26 -14.63 -9.18
C SER A 173 5.74 -14.91 -10.60
N ALA A 174 6.29 -16.09 -10.85
CA ALA A 174 6.71 -16.54 -12.19
C ALA A 174 5.49 -16.88 -13.05
N VAL A 175 5.09 -16.00 -13.97
CA VAL A 175 3.83 -16.14 -14.71
C VAL A 175 4.03 -16.19 -16.22
N LEU A 176 5.00 -15.46 -16.80
CA LEU A 176 5.06 -15.25 -18.25
C LEU A 176 6.44 -15.49 -18.85
N HIS A 177 7.46 -14.82 -18.34
CA HIS A 177 8.80 -14.78 -18.91
C HIS A 177 9.79 -15.67 -18.14
N ASP A 178 9.69 -15.71 -16.81
CA ASP A 178 10.64 -16.47 -16.01
C ASP A 178 10.39 -17.98 -16.12
N ARG A 179 11.41 -18.70 -16.62
CA ARG A 179 11.40 -20.17 -16.74
C ARG A 179 12.29 -20.86 -15.71
N ARG A 180 12.94 -20.09 -14.83
CA ARG A 180 13.76 -20.63 -13.75
C ARG A 180 12.92 -21.28 -12.67
N TYR A 181 11.63 -20.92 -12.58
CA TYR A 181 10.68 -21.47 -11.64
C TYR A 181 9.51 -22.14 -12.37
N PRO A 182 8.83 -23.13 -11.75
CA PRO A 182 7.55 -23.62 -12.23
C PRO A 182 6.53 -22.48 -12.32
N ARG A 183 5.69 -22.50 -13.36
CA ARG A 183 4.71 -21.42 -13.57
C ARG A 183 3.71 -21.33 -12.40
N GLY A 184 3.46 -20.11 -11.93
CA GLY A 184 2.60 -19.80 -10.78
C GLY A 184 3.32 -19.79 -9.44
N THR A 185 4.64 -20.04 -9.41
CA THR A 185 5.44 -19.97 -8.19
C THR A 185 5.55 -18.51 -7.72
N VAL A 186 5.14 -18.24 -6.48
CA VAL A 186 5.51 -16.99 -5.77
C VAL A 186 7.00 -17.07 -5.46
N TYR A 187 7.79 -16.08 -5.85
CA TYR A 187 9.24 -16.18 -5.71
C TYR A 187 9.65 -16.26 -4.23
N PRO A 188 10.52 -17.20 -3.84
CA PRO A 188 10.96 -17.34 -2.45
C PRO A 188 11.61 -16.05 -1.91
N GLY A 189 11.06 -15.53 -0.82
CA GLY A 189 11.54 -14.31 -0.15
C GLY A 189 10.91 -13.00 -0.62
N VAL A 190 10.11 -12.98 -1.69
CA VAL A 190 9.48 -11.74 -2.17
C VAL A 190 8.58 -11.08 -1.12
N LEU A 191 7.74 -11.86 -0.44
CA LEU A 191 6.82 -11.33 0.56
C LEU A 191 7.56 -10.77 1.77
N ALA A 192 8.66 -11.43 2.17
CA ALA A 192 9.52 -10.93 3.24
C ALA A 192 10.25 -9.64 2.84
N LEU A 193 10.64 -9.48 1.57
CA LEU A 193 11.24 -8.24 1.10
C LEU A 193 10.23 -7.09 1.06
N LEU A 194 9.02 -7.36 0.58
CA LEU A 194 7.97 -6.35 0.51
C LEU A 194 7.53 -5.91 1.92
N ASP A 195 7.39 -6.83 2.88
CA ASP A 195 7.19 -6.51 4.30
C ASP A 195 8.37 -5.69 4.87
N ALA A 196 9.61 -6.05 4.53
CA ALA A 196 10.79 -5.30 4.97
C ALA A 196 10.80 -3.86 4.48
N LEU A 197 10.39 -3.62 3.23
CA LEU A 197 10.29 -2.28 2.67
C LEU A 197 9.14 -1.49 3.29
N ASP A 198 7.99 -2.15 3.54
CA ASP A 198 6.84 -1.55 4.22
C ASP A 198 7.18 -1.13 5.66
N ARG A 199 8.04 -1.89 6.34
CA ARG A 199 8.54 -1.58 7.70
C ARG A 199 9.65 -0.51 7.73
N GLY A 200 10.27 -0.26 6.58
CA GLY A 200 11.37 0.69 6.45
C GLY A 200 12.69 0.28 7.13
N PRO A 201 13.66 1.21 7.22
CA PRO A 201 15.03 0.90 7.62
C PRO A 201 15.23 0.59 9.10
N THR A 202 14.29 1.00 9.96
CA THR A 202 14.35 0.81 11.42
C THR A 202 13.42 -0.30 11.93
N ASP A 203 12.66 -0.95 11.05
CA ASP A 203 11.59 -1.89 11.41
C ASP A 203 10.44 -1.24 12.24
N GLU A 204 10.41 0.10 12.27
CA GLU A 204 9.45 0.94 12.98
C GLU A 204 8.77 1.88 11.96
N ALA A 205 7.84 1.32 11.17
CA ALA A 205 7.10 2.07 10.17
C ALA A 205 6.27 3.21 10.78
N PHE A 206 6.19 4.31 10.05
CA PHE A 206 5.26 5.40 10.33
C PHE A 206 3.82 4.98 10.01
N SER A 207 3.62 4.28 8.89
CA SER A 207 2.37 3.63 8.48
C SER A 207 2.64 2.28 7.83
N LEU A 208 1.73 1.32 8.00
CA LEU A 208 1.78 0.02 7.32
C LEU A 208 0.83 0.04 6.12
N GLY A 209 1.20 -0.59 5.01
CA GLY A 209 0.41 -0.54 3.78
C GLY A 209 0.88 0.53 2.79
N ASP A 210 2.16 0.89 2.87
CA ASP A 210 2.89 1.72 1.91
C ASP A 210 3.25 0.97 0.63
N LEU A 211 3.06 -0.36 0.65
CA LEU A 211 3.10 -1.20 -0.54
C LEU A 211 1.85 -1.01 -1.42
N THR A 212 2.11 -0.56 -2.63
CA THR A 212 1.14 -0.38 -3.70
C THR A 212 1.51 -1.21 -4.92
N PHE A 213 0.62 -2.13 -5.30
CA PHE A 213 0.83 -2.93 -6.51
C PHE A 213 0.43 -2.17 -7.79
N VAL A 214 1.28 -2.26 -8.82
CA VAL A 214 1.10 -1.61 -10.12
C VAL A 214 1.14 -2.67 -11.22
N THR A 215 -0.02 -3.14 -11.67
CA THR A 215 -0.14 -4.19 -12.71
C THR A 215 -0.80 -3.66 -13.98
N ALA A 216 -0.48 -4.25 -15.15
CA ALA A 216 -1.28 -4.06 -16.36
C ALA A 216 -2.44 -5.08 -16.50
N ARG A 217 -2.59 -6.03 -15.56
CA ARG A 217 -3.45 -7.24 -15.66
C ARG A 217 -4.22 -7.55 -14.36
N PRO A 218 -5.21 -6.75 -13.97
CA PRO A 218 -5.90 -6.84 -12.68
C PRO A 218 -6.70 -8.14 -12.50
N GLY A 219 -7.18 -8.77 -13.57
CA GLY A 219 -7.98 -10.01 -13.48
C GLY A 219 -7.20 -11.21 -12.95
N ASP A 220 -5.90 -11.29 -13.24
CA ASP A 220 -5.04 -12.42 -12.84
C ASP A 220 -4.49 -12.23 -11.41
N VAL A 221 -4.37 -10.98 -10.96
CA VAL A 221 -3.92 -10.57 -9.62
C VAL A 221 -4.84 -11.09 -8.51
N PHE A 222 -6.15 -10.96 -8.68
CA PHE A 222 -7.10 -11.45 -7.67
C PHE A 222 -7.05 -12.97 -7.52
N GLY A 223 -6.85 -13.72 -8.60
CA GLY A 223 -6.73 -15.18 -8.57
C GLY A 223 -5.43 -15.71 -7.94
N LEU A 224 -4.32 -14.96 -8.10
CA LEU A 224 -3.04 -15.23 -7.46
C LEU A 224 -3.05 -14.87 -5.97
N ILE A 225 -3.72 -13.78 -5.57
CA ILE A 225 -3.80 -13.35 -4.17
C ILE A 225 -4.79 -14.21 -3.34
N GLU A 226 -5.84 -14.74 -3.97
CA GLU A 226 -6.91 -15.48 -3.27
C GLU A 226 -6.52 -16.87 -2.77
N ASN A 227 -5.73 -17.65 -3.52
CA ASN A 227 -5.64 -19.10 -3.27
C ASN A 227 -4.52 -19.53 -2.31
N HIS A 228 -3.51 -18.70 -2.07
CA HIS A 228 -2.40 -19.02 -1.13
C HIS A 228 -1.91 -17.82 -0.30
N THR A 229 -2.32 -16.62 -0.70
CA THR A 229 -1.55 -15.39 -0.46
C THR A 229 -2.18 -14.60 0.69
N ARG A 230 -3.51 -14.48 0.81
CA ARG A 230 -4.13 -13.78 1.97
C ARG A 230 -3.71 -14.34 3.34
N ALA A 231 -3.62 -15.67 3.50
CA ALA A 231 -3.19 -16.28 4.76
C ALA A 231 -1.68 -16.19 4.99
N THR A 232 -0.89 -16.14 3.92
CA THR A 232 0.58 -16.05 3.97
C THR A 232 1.05 -14.60 4.13
N LEU A 233 0.41 -13.63 3.46
CA LEU A 233 0.53 -12.19 3.65
C LEU A 233 0.13 -11.78 5.07
N ARG A 234 -1.03 -12.27 5.56
CA ARG A 234 -1.43 -12.06 6.97
C ARG A 234 -0.46 -12.69 7.97
N ARG A 235 0.13 -13.85 7.67
CA ARG A 235 1.16 -14.50 8.52
C ARG A 235 2.50 -13.78 8.47
N ALA A 236 2.83 -13.13 7.36
CA ALA A 236 4.01 -12.29 7.19
C ALA A 236 3.85 -10.89 7.84
N GLY A 237 2.69 -10.58 8.42
CA GLY A 237 2.44 -9.30 9.08
C GLY A 237 1.99 -8.18 8.16
N ILE A 238 1.77 -8.47 6.87
CA ILE A 238 1.26 -7.48 5.92
C ILE A 238 -0.26 -7.42 6.04
N ALA A 239 -0.70 -6.60 6.99
CA ALA A 239 -2.08 -6.54 7.49
C ALA A 239 -3.00 -5.64 6.62
N SER A 240 -2.42 -4.69 5.90
CA SER A 240 -3.08 -3.74 5.00
C SER A 240 -2.27 -3.65 3.71
N HIS A 241 -2.92 -3.84 2.57
CA HIS A 241 -2.33 -3.50 1.28
C HIS A 241 -3.33 -2.62 0.57
N SER A 242 -2.89 -1.46 0.11
CA SER A 242 -3.60 -0.74 -0.93
C SER A 242 -3.21 -1.36 -2.27
N VAL A 243 -4.18 -1.87 -3.02
CA VAL A 243 -3.93 -2.27 -4.41
C VAL A 243 -4.41 -1.10 -5.24
N LEU A 244 -3.52 -0.40 -5.95
CA LEU A 244 -3.93 0.53 -7.01
C LEU A 244 -4.55 -0.29 -8.14
N THR A 245 -5.83 -0.65 -7.98
CA THR A 245 -6.67 -1.28 -8.99
C THR A 245 -7.25 -0.20 -9.91
N GLY A 246 -6.41 0.71 -10.40
CA GLY A 246 -6.84 1.69 -11.40
C GLY A 246 -7.30 0.96 -12.66
N THR A 247 -8.62 0.88 -12.91
CA THR A 247 -9.31 0.23 -14.04
C THR A 247 -8.41 -0.04 -15.28
N PHE A 248 -7.85 -1.24 -15.37
CA PHE A 248 -6.96 -1.63 -16.47
C PHE A 248 -7.73 -2.41 -17.55
N ALA A 249 -8.27 -1.70 -18.52
CA ALA A 249 -8.76 -2.30 -19.75
C ALA A 249 -7.62 -2.37 -20.80
N ALA A 250 -7.14 -3.59 -21.08
CA ALA A 250 -6.40 -4.03 -22.27
C ALA A 250 -5.42 -3.03 -22.93
N LEU A 251 -4.15 -3.04 -22.47
CA LEU A 251 -3.06 -2.34 -23.17
C LEU A 251 -2.36 -3.28 -24.15
N ALA A 252 -2.13 -2.80 -25.38
CA ALA A 252 -1.69 -3.61 -26.52
C ALA A 252 -0.17 -3.59 -26.78
N SER A 253 0.61 -2.75 -26.08
CA SER A 253 2.08 -2.67 -26.22
C SER A 253 2.78 -2.36 -24.90
N HIS A 254 4.06 -2.76 -24.79
CA HIS A 254 4.90 -2.47 -23.62
C HIS A 254 5.03 -0.95 -23.37
N ASP A 255 5.14 -0.14 -24.43
CA ASP A 255 5.25 1.32 -24.30
C ASP A 255 3.98 1.95 -23.71
N LEU A 256 2.80 1.45 -24.09
CA LEU A 256 1.53 1.92 -23.53
C LEU A 256 1.37 1.51 -22.06
N MET A 257 1.81 0.30 -21.71
CA MET A 257 1.86 -0.16 -20.32
C MET A 257 2.80 0.72 -19.49
N ALA A 258 4.02 0.96 -19.97
CA ALA A 258 4.99 1.81 -19.30
C ALA A 258 4.47 3.24 -19.12
N ALA A 259 3.91 3.84 -20.18
CA ALA A 259 3.34 5.19 -20.10
C ALA A 259 2.20 5.30 -19.07
N ARG A 260 1.35 4.27 -18.99
CA ARG A 260 0.28 4.22 -17.99
C ARG A 260 0.81 4.04 -16.57
N LYS A 261 1.80 3.15 -16.36
CA LYS A 261 2.49 3.01 -15.06
C LYS A 261 3.09 4.34 -14.62
N VAL A 262 3.82 5.04 -15.50
CA VAL A 262 4.40 6.36 -15.20
C VAL A 262 3.34 7.40 -14.85
N ALA A 263 2.18 7.40 -15.53
CA ALA A 263 1.06 8.29 -15.20
C ALA A 263 0.50 8.00 -13.80
N ASN A 264 0.26 6.73 -13.47
CA ASN A 264 -0.22 6.34 -12.14
C ASN A 264 0.80 6.69 -11.04
N ILE A 265 2.09 6.45 -11.28
CA ILE A 265 3.16 6.82 -10.34
C ILE A 265 3.22 8.35 -10.16
N THR A 266 2.94 9.12 -11.21
CA THR A 266 2.85 10.59 -11.12
C THR A 266 1.71 11.01 -10.19
N HIS A 267 0.50 10.48 -10.38
CA HIS A 267 -0.63 10.76 -9.49
C HIS A 267 -0.28 10.39 -8.04
N TYR A 268 0.31 9.21 -7.86
CA TYR A 268 0.67 8.72 -6.53
C TYR A 268 1.70 9.63 -5.85
N HIS A 269 2.69 10.13 -6.59
CA HIS A 269 3.64 11.11 -6.08
C HIS A 269 2.99 12.48 -5.78
N GLU A 270 1.99 12.91 -6.55
CA GLU A 270 1.22 14.12 -6.25
C GLU A 270 0.39 14.00 -4.97
N LEU A 271 -0.07 12.78 -4.63
CA LEU A 271 -0.78 12.48 -3.40
C LEU A 271 0.15 12.33 -2.19
N PHE A 272 1.35 11.79 -2.39
CA PHE A 272 2.34 11.55 -1.33
C PHE A 272 3.70 12.22 -1.59
N PRO A 273 3.76 13.55 -1.80
CA PRO A 273 5.02 14.23 -2.14
C PRO A 273 6.04 14.26 -0.98
N GLU A 274 5.61 14.04 0.26
CA GLU A 274 6.49 13.91 1.44
C GLU A 274 7.20 12.56 1.52
N TYR A 275 6.75 11.56 0.76
CA TYR A 275 7.33 10.22 0.74
C TYR A 275 8.40 10.08 -0.35
N ARG A 276 9.41 9.28 -0.03
CA ARG A 276 10.32 8.71 -1.02
C ARG A 276 9.66 7.51 -1.71
N LEU A 277 10.12 7.16 -2.90
CA LEU A 277 9.57 6.09 -3.74
C LEU A 277 10.61 4.99 -3.96
N VAL A 278 10.17 3.74 -3.87
CA VAL A 278 10.90 2.57 -4.32
C VAL A 278 10.07 1.89 -5.40
N PHE A 279 10.69 1.55 -6.54
CA PHE A 279 10.03 0.79 -7.59
C PHE A 279 10.65 -0.60 -7.72
N VAL A 280 9.81 -1.63 -7.71
CA VAL A 280 10.15 -3.04 -7.89
C VAL A 280 9.42 -3.55 -9.13
N GLY A 281 10.16 -4.04 -10.12
CA GLY A 281 9.57 -4.57 -11.35
C GLY A 281 10.39 -5.69 -11.97
N ASP A 282 10.10 -6.07 -13.22
CA ASP A 282 10.79 -7.15 -13.94
C ASP A 282 11.45 -6.69 -15.25
N SER A 283 12.42 -7.46 -15.73
CA SER A 283 13.13 -7.16 -16.98
C SER A 283 12.34 -7.52 -18.25
N GLY A 284 11.26 -8.29 -18.12
CA GLY A 284 10.44 -8.80 -19.22
C GLY A 284 9.35 -7.83 -19.68
N GLN A 285 8.85 -6.93 -18.81
CA GLN A 285 7.67 -6.10 -19.10
C GLN A 285 7.87 -4.59 -19.04
N GLY A 286 8.82 -4.01 -19.77
CA GLY A 286 8.92 -2.54 -19.89
C GLY A 286 9.15 -1.78 -18.56
N ASP A 287 9.28 -2.46 -17.43
CA ASP A 287 9.49 -1.86 -16.11
C ASP A 287 10.87 -1.23 -15.98
N VAL A 288 11.85 -1.71 -16.74
CA VAL A 288 13.11 -1.01 -16.94
C VAL A 288 12.87 0.40 -17.47
N THR A 289 12.04 0.55 -18.51
CA THR A 289 11.68 1.85 -19.09
C THR A 289 10.90 2.70 -18.09
N VAL A 290 9.97 2.11 -17.34
CA VAL A 290 9.26 2.82 -16.26
C VAL A 290 10.25 3.36 -15.25
N GLY A 291 11.18 2.51 -14.80
CA GLY A 291 12.26 2.84 -13.88
C GLY A 291 13.13 4.01 -14.33
N GLU A 292 13.57 4.00 -15.59
CA GLU A 292 14.33 5.09 -16.20
C GLU A 292 13.52 6.40 -16.21
N LEU A 293 12.26 6.35 -16.62
CA LEU A 293 11.40 7.53 -16.75
C LEU A 293 11.05 8.15 -15.39
N ILE A 294 10.75 7.35 -14.37
CA ILE A 294 10.43 7.89 -13.03
C ILE A 294 11.68 8.47 -12.36
N ARG A 295 12.87 7.90 -12.61
CA ARG A 295 14.16 8.44 -12.15
C ARG A 295 14.48 9.77 -12.81
N GLU A 296 14.22 9.90 -14.11
CA GLU A 296 14.39 11.16 -14.83
C GLU A 296 13.40 12.22 -14.33
N ARG A 297 12.14 11.85 -14.14
CA ARG A 297 11.07 12.77 -13.76
C ARG A 297 11.12 13.20 -12.29
N PHE A 298 11.53 12.30 -11.39
CA PHE A 298 11.51 12.49 -9.94
C PHE A 298 12.88 12.15 -9.30
N PRO A 299 13.98 12.82 -9.71
CA PRO A 299 15.34 12.42 -9.34
C PRO A 299 15.64 12.47 -7.84
N HIS A 300 14.86 13.25 -7.08
CA HIS A 300 15.00 13.42 -5.64
C HIS A 300 13.99 12.62 -4.81
N ALA A 301 12.95 12.07 -5.44
CA ALA A 301 11.93 11.28 -4.75
C ALA A 301 12.18 9.77 -4.87
N VAL A 302 12.77 9.31 -5.97
CA VAL A 302 12.99 7.87 -6.22
C VAL A 302 14.32 7.40 -5.65
N ASP A 303 14.27 6.55 -4.65
CA ASP A 303 15.45 6.04 -3.93
C ASP A 303 16.12 4.87 -4.61
N ALA A 304 15.29 3.96 -5.10
CA ALA A 304 15.71 2.72 -5.69
C ALA A 304 14.74 2.31 -6.77
N VAL A 305 15.31 1.84 -7.87
CA VAL A 305 14.62 1.06 -8.88
C VAL A 305 15.32 -0.28 -8.93
N VAL A 306 14.62 -1.34 -8.52
CA VAL A 306 15.16 -2.70 -8.51
C VAL A 306 14.35 -3.56 -9.47
N ILE A 307 15.05 -4.23 -10.38
CA ILE A 307 14.45 -5.01 -11.46
C ILE A 307 14.82 -6.47 -11.32
N HIS A 308 13.82 -7.32 -11.15
CA HIS A 308 13.98 -8.76 -11.17
C HIS A 308 14.30 -9.20 -12.60
N ASP A 309 15.51 -9.71 -12.82
CA ASP A 309 15.95 -10.14 -14.14
C ASP A 309 15.45 -11.55 -14.44
N VAL A 310 14.44 -11.62 -15.30
CA VAL A 310 13.73 -12.84 -15.70
C VAL A 310 14.05 -13.27 -17.12
N VAL A 311 14.90 -12.51 -17.84
CA VAL A 311 15.24 -12.76 -19.26
C VAL A 311 16.73 -13.02 -19.49
N ASP A 312 17.51 -13.25 -18.42
CA ASP A 312 18.96 -13.46 -18.46
C ASP A 312 19.69 -12.28 -19.14
N THR A 313 19.46 -11.07 -18.62
CA THR A 313 20.01 -9.83 -19.18
C THR A 313 21.55 -9.85 -19.17
N PRO A 314 22.22 -9.56 -20.31
CA PRO A 314 23.68 -9.56 -20.38
C PRO A 314 24.34 -8.58 -19.40
N PRO A 315 25.54 -8.88 -18.86
CA PRO A 315 26.23 -8.03 -17.89
C PRO A 315 26.42 -6.59 -18.36
N GLU A 316 26.78 -6.37 -19.63
CA GLU A 316 26.97 -5.04 -20.20
C GLU A 316 25.69 -4.21 -20.25
N VAL A 317 24.53 -4.87 -20.36
CA VAL A 317 23.22 -4.20 -20.31
C VAL A 317 22.86 -3.86 -18.88
N ARG A 318 23.13 -4.76 -17.92
CA ARG A 318 22.95 -4.49 -16.49
C ARG A 318 23.82 -3.33 -16.00
N GLU A 319 25.07 -3.26 -16.45
CA GLU A 319 25.98 -2.14 -16.14
C GLU A 319 25.43 -0.81 -16.65
N ARG A 320 24.85 -0.80 -17.86
CA ARG A 320 24.20 0.38 -18.43
C ARG A 320 22.99 0.81 -17.59
N TRP A 321 22.11 -0.13 -17.22
CA TRP A 321 20.97 0.16 -16.35
C TRP A 321 21.41 0.71 -15.00
N ALA A 322 22.43 0.09 -14.37
CA ALA A 322 22.96 0.54 -13.10
C ALA A 322 23.52 1.98 -13.18
N ALA A 323 24.16 2.34 -14.28
CA ALA A 323 24.62 3.71 -14.53
C ALA A 323 23.46 4.73 -14.65
N GLN A 324 22.26 4.27 -14.99
CA GLN A 324 21.02 5.06 -15.02
C GLN A 324 20.25 4.99 -13.69
N GLY A 325 20.77 4.27 -12.68
CA GLY A 325 20.11 4.10 -11.39
C GLY A 325 19.02 3.03 -11.36
N VAL A 326 19.05 2.09 -12.32
CA VAL A 326 18.18 0.91 -12.39
C VAL A 326 19.02 -0.33 -12.09
N GLU A 327 18.77 -0.99 -10.96
CA GLU A 327 19.62 -2.10 -10.51
C GLU A 327 18.92 -3.44 -10.70
N ALA A 328 19.54 -4.33 -11.49
CA ALA A 328 19.02 -5.68 -11.72
C ALA A 328 19.43 -6.66 -10.61
N PHE A 329 18.53 -7.58 -10.26
CA PHE A 329 18.80 -8.68 -9.32
C PHE A 329 18.26 -10.01 -9.83
N ASP A 330 18.86 -11.13 -9.38
CA ASP A 330 18.43 -12.49 -9.77
C ASP A 330 17.54 -13.15 -8.72
N THR A 331 17.73 -12.81 -7.45
CA THR A 331 17.01 -13.39 -6.32
C THR A 331 16.59 -12.32 -5.33
N TYR A 332 15.54 -12.60 -4.57
CA TYR A 332 15.06 -11.68 -3.54
C TYR A 332 16.05 -11.49 -2.38
N VAL A 333 16.99 -12.43 -2.17
CA VAL A 333 18.14 -12.23 -1.27
C VAL A 333 19.09 -11.18 -1.83
N GLY A 334 19.39 -11.25 -3.14
CA GLY A 334 20.20 -10.23 -3.82
C GLY A 334 19.56 -8.85 -3.79
N ALA A 335 18.24 -8.77 -3.97
CA ALA A 335 17.48 -7.53 -3.82
C ALA A 335 17.54 -6.99 -2.38
N ALA A 336 17.37 -7.85 -1.36
CA ALA A 336 17.49 -7.45 0.04
C ALA A 336 18.87 -6.88 0.36
N ALA A 337 19.94 -7.53 -0.10
CA ALA A 337 21.31 -7.03 0.07
C ALA A 337 21.49 -5.64 -0.54
N LEU A 338 20.95 -5.44 -1.74
CA LEU A 338 20.99 -4.16 -2.45
C LEU A 338 20.25 -3.06 -1.68
N LEU A 339 19.01 -3.32 -1.28
CA LEU A 339 18.17 -2.37 -0.56
C LEU A 339 18.74 -2.07 0.84
N HIS A 340 19.38 -3.03 1.49
CA HIS A 340 20.10 -2.82 2.74
C HIS A 340 21.30 -1.88 2.56
N ARG A 341 22.13 -2.07 1.53
CA ARG A 341 23.24 -1.15 1.21
C ARG A 341 22.77 0.27 0.90
N ARG A 342 21.54 0.41 0.41
CA ARG A 342 20.87 1.71 0.19
C ARG A 342 20.27 2.31 1.46
N GLY A 343 20.30 1.58 2.59
CA GLY A 343 19.72 2.01 3.86
C GLY A 343 18.19 2.03 3.85
N LEU A 344 17.56 1.19 3.03
CA LEU A 344 16.10 1.12 2.89
C LEU A 344 15.46 0.03 3.75
N ILE A 345 16.23 -1.00 4.12
CA ILE A 345 15.79 -2.08 5.01
C ILE A 345 16.88 -2.40 6.04
N SER A 346 16.49 -2.94 7.19
CA SER A 346 17.39 -3.33 8.28
C SER A 346 18.16 -4.63 7.98
N ALA A 347 19.25 -4.87 8.71
CA ALA A 347 19.99 -6.14 8.62
C ALA A 347 19.15 -7.35 9.07
N ASP A 348 18.33 -7.16 10.12
CA ASP A 348 17.38 -8.18 10.59
C ASP A 348 16.35 -8.54 9.51
N ALA A 349 15.89 -7.54 8.74
CA ALA A 349 15.01 -7.77 7.62
C ALA A 349 15.69 -8.59 6.51
N VAL A 350 16.98 -8.35 6.21
CA VAL A 350 17.75 -9.20 5.28
C VAL A 350 17.81 -10.65 5.78
N ALA A 351 18.05 -10.87 7.07
CA ALA A 351 18.07 -12.22 7.64
C ALA A 351 16.70 -12.92 7.49
N ARG A 352 15.59 -12.22 7.74
CA ARG A 352 14.23 -12.75 7.51
C ARG A 352 14.00 -13.13 6.05
N VAL A 353 14.46 -12.30 5.10
CA VAL A 353 14.37 -12.62 3.67
C VAL A 353 15.14 -13.90 3.34
N VAL A 354 16.38 -14.04 3.85
CA VAL A 354 17.19 -15.26 3.65
C VAL A 354 16.47 -16.51 4.17
N ASP A 355 15.93 -16.46 5.39
CA ASP A 355 15.25 -17.59 6.00
C ASP A 355 13.96 -17.96 5.25
N GLN A 356 13.17 -16.97 4.85
CA GLN A 356 11.96 -17.16 4.05
C GLN A 356 12.27 -17.68 2.65
N THR A 357 13.36 -17.23 2.01
CA THR A 357 13.82 -17.77 0.73
C THR A 357 14.20 -19.23 0.86
N ARG A 358 14.97 -19.62 1.89
CA ARG A 358 15.35 -21.03 2.12
C ARG A 358 14.13 -21.93 2.31
N ALA A 359 13.22 -21.53 3.20
CA ALA A 359 11.99 -22.27 3.45
C ALA A 359 11.14 -22.39 2.17
N GLY A 360 10.97 -21.28 1.44
CA GLY A 360 10.20 -21.27 0.20
C GLY A 360 10.80 -22.16 -0.89
N LEU A 361 12.13 -22.24 -1.01
CA LEU A 361 12.78 -23.15 -1.98
C LEU A 361 12.47 -24.63 -1.71
N ASP A 362 12.33 -25.01 -0.45
CA ASP A 362 12.04 -26.40 -0.05
C ASP A 362 10.58 -26.79 -0.28
N GLU A 363 9.68 -25.81 -0.42
CA GLU A 363 8.25 -26.02 -0.71
C GLU A 363 7.95 -26.11 -2.21
N ILE A 364 8.87 -25.69 -3.08
CA ILE A 364 8.64 -25.68 -4.53
C ILE A 364 8.61 -27.11 -5.09
N ALA A 365 7.54 -27.43 -5.81
CA ALA A 365 7.45 -28.62 -6.65
C ALA A 365 8.16 -28.37 -7.99
N TRP A 366 9.48 -28.59 -8.03
CA TRP A 366 10.33 -28.36 -9.20
C TRP A 366 9.95 -29.23 -10.40
N GLU A 367 10.06 -28.67 -11.62
CA GLU A 367 9.79 -29.42 -12.86
C GLU A 367 10.97 -30.36 -13.20
N SER A 368 12.17 -30.02 -12.75
CA SER A 368 13.38 -30.83 -12.93
C SER A 368 14.45 -30.55 -11.87
N PRO A 369 15.34 -31.52 -11.57
CA PRO A 369 16.50 -31.29 -10.69
C PRO A 369 17.44 -30.19 -11.21
N GLU A 370 17.58 -30.04 -12.52
CA GLU A 370 18.43 -29.01 -13.12
C GLU A 370 17.87 -27.60 -12.89
N GLN A 371 16.54 -27.45 -12.93
CA GLN A 371 15.86 -26.20 -12.61
C GLN A 371 16.09 -25.83 -11.14
N GLU A 372 15.90 -26.78 -10.22
CA GLU A 372 16.17 -26.60 -8.80
C GLU A 372 17.64 -26.20 -8.54
N GLN A 373 18.59 -26.94 -9.11
CA GLN A 373 20.01 -26.70 -8.92
C GLN A 373 20.42 -25.30 -9.41
N ARG A 374 19.87 -24.85 -10.55
CA ARG A 374 20.15 -23.51 -11.10
C ARG A 374 19.69 -22.41 -10.14
N VAL A 375 18.47 -22.51 -9.61
CA VAL A 375 17.93 -21.49 -8.68
C VAL A 375 18.67 -21.52 -7.35
N ARG A 376 18.90 -22.70 -6.76
CA ARG A 376 19.64 -22.81 -5.50
C ARG A 376 21.05 -22.23 -5.62
N ALA A 377 21.74 -22.44 -6.74
CA ALA A 377 23.05 -21.84 -6.97
C ALA A 377 23.03 -20.30 -6.99
N LEU A 378 21.98 -19.68 -7.56
CA LEU A 378 21.81 -18.22 -7.55
C LEU A 378 21.56 -17.71 -6.12
N VAL A 379 20.70 -18.40 -5.37
CA VAL A 379 20.39 -18.03 -3.98
C VAL A 379 21.60 -18.21 -3.07
N ASP A 380 22.32 -19.32 -3.17
CA ASP A 380 23.51 -19.59 -2.36
C ASP A 380 24.62 -18.56 -2.63
N ARG A 381 24.77 -18.11 -3.88
CA ARG A 381 25.67 -17.00 -4.24
C ARG A 381 25.30 -15.73 -3.49
N ASP A 382 24.01 -15.36 -3.50
CA ASP A 382 23.55 -14.11 -2.88
C ASP A 382 23.58 -14.18 -1.36
N ILE A 383 23.26 -15.33 -0.75
CA ILE A 383 23.42 -15.60 0.68
C ILE A 383 24.89 -15.47 1.09
N ALA A 384 25.81 -16.06 0.30
CA ALA A 384 27.23 -15.95 0.58
C ALA A 384 27.68 -14.48 0.53
N ALA A 385 27.21 -13.70 -0.44
CA ALA A 385 27.50 -12.27 -0.52
C ALA A 385 27.00 -11.50 0.72
N VAL A 386 25.75 -11.74 1.15
CA VAL A 386 25.19 -11.14 2.38
C VAL A 386 26.05 -11.48 3.59
N ALA A 387 26.42 -12.75 3.80
CA ALA A 387 27.22 -13.16 4.95
C ALA A 387 28.62 -12.50 5.01
N HIS A 388 29.18 -12.09 3.86
CA HIS A 388 30.44 -11.33 3.83
C HIS A 388 30.24 -9.85 4.18
N GLU A 389 29.06 -9.28 3.92
CA GLU A 389 28.73 -7.87 4.17
C GLU A 389 28.25 -7.63 5.61
N THR A 390 27.59 -8.61 6.24
CA THR A 390 27.07 -8.55 7.61
C THR A 390 27.54 -9.74 8.46
N PRO A 391 28.76 -9.68 9.06
CA PRO A 391 29.29 -10.79 9.86
C PRO A 391 28.40 -11.17 11.07
N ASP A 392 27.60 -10.23 11.60
CA ASP A 392 26.69 -10.49 12.73
C ASP A 392 25.43 -11.30 12.35
N ALA A 393 25.08 -11.42 11.06
CA ALA A 393 23.92 -12.21 10.63
C ALA A 393 24.18 -13.74 10.63
N ALA A 394 25.45 -14.15 10.76
CA ALA A 394 25.86 -15.56 10.72
C ALA A 394 25.88 -16.25 12.10
N GLU A 395 25.72 -15.52 13.20
CA GLU A 395 25.73 -16.07 14.57
C GLU A 395 24.39 -15.88 15.30
N ALA A 396 23.33 -16.50 14.77
CA ALA A 396 22.20 -16.85 15.63
C ALA A 396 22.61 -18.07 16.49
N PRO A 397 22.53 -17.99 17.84
CA PRO A 397 22.91 -19.11 18.68
C PRO A 397 21.90 -20.25 18.52
N THR A 398 22.41 -21.46 18.29
CA THR A 398 21.66 -22.70 18.42
C THR A 398 20.92 -22.71 19.76
N PRO A 399 19.61 -23.04 19.79
CA PRO A 399 18.86 -23.05 21.04
C PRO A 399 19.46 -24.11 21.96
N HIS A 400 19.98 -23.66 23.09
CA HIS A 400 20.41 -24.53 24.18
C HIS A 400 19.19 -25.32 24.65
N VAL A 401 19.14 -26.61 24.28
CA VAL A 401 18.19 -27.56 24.84
C VAL A 401 18.53 -27.70 26.33
N ALA A 402 17.68 -27.13 27.18
CA ALA A 402 17.76 -27.35 28.62
C ALA A 402 17.43 -28.82 28.90
N GLU A 403 18.40 -29.56 29.44
CA GLU A 403 18.16 -30.90 29.98
C GLU A 403 17.14 -30.84 31.13
N PRO A 404 16.23 -31.82 31.24
CA PRO A 404 15.26 -31.85 32.32
C PRO A 404 15.95 -32.14 33.66
N PRO A 405 15.49 -31.55 34.78
CA PRO A 405 16.09 -31.78 36.08
C PRO A 405 15.94 -33.26 36.47
N GLY A 406 17.09 -33.89 36.71
CA GLY A 406 17.20 -35.26 37.17
C GLY A 406 16.44 -35.49 38.47
N THR A 407 15.75 -36.63 38.51
CA THR A 407 15.13 -37.21 39.69
C THR A 407 16.19 -37.58 40.73
N THR A 408 16.31 -36.77 41.79
CA THR A 408 16.98 -37.21 43.02
C THR A 408 15.99 -37.98 43.90
N SER A 409 16.22 -39.29 43.96
CA SER A 409 15.72 -40.20 44.97
C SER A 409 16.65 -40.15 46.19
N ALA A 410 16.13 -39.72 47.35
CA ALA A 410 16.53 -40.11 48.71
C ALA A 410 15.64 -39.40 49.74
#